data_AF-A0A7S2SPW1-F1
#
_entry.id   AF-A0A7S2SPW1-F1
#
_cell.length_a   1.000
_cell.length_b   1.000
_cell.length_c   1.000
_cell.angle_alpha   90.00
_cell.angle_beta   90.00
_cell.angle_gamma   90.00
#
_symmetry.space_group_name_H-M   'P 1'
#
loop_
_entity.id
_entity.type
_entity.pdbx_description
1 polymer ?
#
loop_
_entity_poly.entity_id
_entity_poly.type
_entity_poly.pdbx_seq_one_letter_code
_entity_poly.pdbx_strand_id
1 'polypeptide(L)'
;SPTTPPTTPSGANCTCQAECTADYDPHVFTFDGEEYTIDGDAGSEITLYEIQGKNVTAVLQENNYIGMIKYGGDVVGDVAFCEYNSTSLPITDLNSPSPITSQLLDISVQCADAPRNCGQDGQPECFKILNVDVAKTFDFVQNDEPLFQHPNFVTIEEGFLGASGKCFYNMRDHMLE
;
A
#
# COMPACT_ATOMS: atom_id res chain seq x y z
N SER A 1 42.88 -4.43 -37.46
CA SER A 1 42.47 -3.93 -36.14
C SER A 1 41.25 -4.68 -35.68
N PRO A 2 41.18 -5.19 -34.45
CA PRO A 2 39.96 -5.76 -33.93
C PRO A 2 38.98 -4.63 -33.62
N THR A 3 37.77 -4.72 -34.18
CA THR A 3 36.67 -3.78 -33.94
C THR A 3 36.06 -4.09 -32.58
N THR A 4 36.07 -3.11 -31.67
CA THR A 4 35.39 -3.19 -30.38
C THR A 4 33.89 -3.44 -30.60
N PRO A 5 33.25 -4.36 -29.84
CA PRO A 5 31.81 -4.52 -29.89
C PRO A 5 31.12 -3.22 -29.47
N PRO A 6 29.92 -2.91 -30.00
CA PRO A 6 29.16 -1.76 -29.52
C PRO A 6 28.88 -1.96 -28.03
N THR A 7 29.31 -0.99 -27.21
CA THR A 7 28.85 -0.88 -25.83
C THR A 7 27.35 -0.66 -25.86
N THR A 8 26.59 -1.71 -25.56
CA THR A 8 25.20 -1.60 -25.14
C THR A 8 25.14 -0.57 -24.00
N PRO A 9 24.18 0.37 -23.98
CA PRO A 9 24.05 1.27 -22.85
C PRO A 9 23.80 0.42 -21.60
N SER A 10 24.80 0.32 -20.71
CA SER A 10 24.55 -0.21 -19.37
C SER A 10 23.94 0.94 -18.57
N GLY A 11 22.67 0.81 -18.20
CA GLY A 11 22.06 1.68 -17.21
C GLY A 11 20.89 2.52 -17.71
N ALA A 12 19.80 1.87 -18.12
CA ALA A 12 18.50 2.51 -18.04
C ALA A 12 18.07 2.50 -16.56
N ASN A 13 18.10 3.66 -15.92
CA ASN A 13 17.45 3.84 -14.63
C ASN A 13 15.94 3.91 -14.88
N CYS A 14 15.19 3.09 -14.17
CA CYS A 14 13.74 3.00 -14.27
C CYS A 14 13.13 3.30 -12.90
N THR A 15 11.97 3.95 -12.91
CA THR A 15 11.16 4.21 -11.71
C THR A 15 9.84 3.46 -11.84
N CYS A 16 9.49 2.70 -10.81
CA CYS A 16 8.18 2.08 -10.67
C CYS A 16 7.43 2.74 -9.52
N GLN A 17 6.13 2.99 -9.73
CA GLN A 17 5.24 3.56 -8.72
C GLN A 17 3.89 2.86 -8.82
N ALA A 18 3.31 2.55 -7.67
CA ALA A 18 1.93 2.12 -7.54
C ALA A 18 1.34 2.62 -6.22
N GLU A 19 0.01 2.67 -6.16
CA GLU A 19 -0.76 3.08 -5.00
C GLU A 19 -1.83 2.03 -4.71
N CYS A 20 -2.04 1.78 -3.43
CA CYS A 20 -3.11 0.95 -2.91
C CYS A 20 -3.94 1.81 -1.97
N THR A 21 -5.27 1.78 -2.07
CA THR A 21 -6.14 2.53 -1.17
C THR A 21 -7.05 1.60 -0.41
N ALA A 22 -7.37 1.95 0.84
CA ALA A 22 -8.43 1.31 1.60
C ALA A 22 -9.37 2.39 2.14
N ASP A 23 -10.55 2.45 1.54
CA ASP A 23 -11.49 3.55 1.71
C ASP A 23 -12.84 3.09 2.22
N TYR A 24 -13.47 3.92 3.06
CA TYR A 24 -14.83 3.74 3.55
C TYR A 24 -15.05 2.37 4.23
N ASP A 25 -15.86 1.50 3.61
CA ASP A 25 -16.44 0.29 4.19
C ASP A 25 -15.76 -0.97 3.65
N PRO A 26 -14.65 -1.37 4.28
CA PRO A 26 -13.29 -1.14 3.79
C PRO A 26 -13.06 -1.77 2.40
N HIS A 27 -13.29 -0.99 1.35
CA HIS A 27 -12.95 -1.40 -0.01
C HIS A 27 -11.46 -1.14 -0.23
N VAL A 28 -10.73 -2.17 -0.62
CA VAL A 28 -9.33 -2.10 -0.99
C VAL A 28 -9.21 -2.05 -2.49
N PHE A 29 -8.51 -1.04 -3.00
CA PHE A 29 -7.98 -1.00 -4.36
C PHE A 29 -6.50 -1.37 -4.31
N THR A 30 -6.13 -2.48 -4.95
CA THR A 30 -4.77 -3.02 -4.91
C THR A 30 -3.82 -2.29 -5.85
N PHE A 31 -2.52 -2.59 -5.75
CA PHE A 31 -1.50 -2.00 -6.62
C PHE A 31 -1.69 -2.31 -8.12
N ASP A 32 -2.40 -3.40 -8.45
CA ASP A 32 -2.78 -3.78 -9.82
C ASP A 32 -4.19 -3.31 -10.23
N GLY A 33 -4.89 -2.60 -9.33
CA GLY A 33 -6.18 -1.97 -9.60
C GLY A 33 -7.39 -2.88 -9.40
N GLU A 34 -7.23 -4.03 -8.75
CA GLU A 34 -8.34 -4.89 -8.36
C GLU A 34 -9.03 -4.33 -7.11
N GLU A 35 -10.36 -4.51 -7.03
CA GLU A 35 -11.18 -4.01 -5.93
C GLU A 35 -11.82 -5.17 -5.17
N TYR A 36 -11.73 -5.15 -3.83
CA TYR A 36 -12.45 -6.11 -2.98
C TYR A 36 -12.70 -5.52 -1.58
N THR A 37 -13.58 -6.16 -0.81
CA THR A 37 -13.88 -5.73 0.57
C THR A 37 -13.10 -6.58 1.56
N ILE A 38 -12.55 -5.95 2.60
CA ILE A 38 -12.00 -6.68 3.73
C ILE A 38 -13.12 -7.03 4.72
N ASP A 39 -13.24 -8.31 5.04
CA ASP A 39 -14.08 -8.78 6.15
C ASP A 39 -13.27 -8.93 7.44
N GLY A 40 -13.89 -8.58 8.56
CA GLY A 40 -13.32 -8.77 9.90
C GLY A 40 -14.29 -8.29 10.97
N ASP A 41 -13.99 -8.62 12.23
CA ASP A 41 -14.75 -8.11 13.38
C ASP A 41 -14.14 -6.80 13.90
N ALA A 42 -14.92 -6.01 14.64
CA ALA A 42 -14.39 -4.84 15.33
C ALA A 42 -13.20 -5.22 16.25
N GLY A 43 -12.11 -4.46 16.14
CA GLY A 43 -10.83 -4.73 16.81
C GLY A 43 -9.87 -5.64 16.04
N SER A 44 -10.29 -6.22 14.90
CA SER A 44 -9.42 -7.04 14.05
C SER A 44 -8.31 -6.19 13.44
N GLU A 45 -7.10 -6.75 13.37
CA GLU A 45 -5.95 -6.15 12.70
C GLU A 45 -5.73 -6.78 11.33
N ILE A 46 -5.61 -5.94 10.30
CA ILE A 46 -5.45 -6.34 8.91
C ILE A 46 -4.18 -5.72 8.36
N THR A 47 -3.23 -6.55 7.92
CA THR A 47 -2.02 -6.07 7.23
C THR A 47 -2.37 -5.62 5.82
N LEU A 48 -2.36 -4.31 5.58
CA LEU A 48 -2.53 -3.73 4.25
C LEU A 48 -1.28 -3.95 3.40
N TYR A 49 -0.11 -3.69 3.96
CA TYR A 49 1.16 -3.85 3.26
C TYR A 49 2.27 -4.18 4.25
N GLU A 50 3.14 -5.13 3.91
CA GLU A 50 4.32 -5.48 4.67
C GLU A 50 5.52 -5.59 3.74
N ILE A 51 6.64 -4.98 4.11
CA ILE A 51 7.92 -5.09 3.41
C ILE A 51 9.06 -5.05 4.43
N GLN A 52 10.02 -5.99 4.31
CA GLN A 52 11.23 -6.01 5.15
C GLN A 52 10.96 -5.94 6.66
N GLY A 53 9.88 -6.60 7.12
CA GLY A 53 9.46 -6.61 8.53
C GLY A 53 8.81 -5.32 9.02
N LYS A 54 8.50 -4.39 8.11
CA LYS A 54 7.72 -3.17 8.40
C LYS A 54 6.34 -3.34 7.80
N ASN A 55 5.30 -3.18 8.61
CA ASN A 55 3.91 -3.38 8.20
C ASN A 55 3.08 -2.10 8.37
N VAL A 56 2.11 -1.95 7.49
CA VAL A 56 0.99 -1.01 7.56
C VAL A 56 -0.23 -1.84 7.93
N THR A 57 -0.76 -1.60 9.12
CA THR A 57 -1.85 -2.39 9.68
C THR A 57 -3.06 -1.50 9.91
N ALA A 58 -4.21 -1.88 9.35
CA ALA A 58 -5.50 -1.30 9.64
C ALA A 58 -6.16 -2.03 10.80
N VAL A 59 -6.72 -1.30 11.76
CA VAL A 59 -7.55 -1.85 12.82
C VAL A 59 -9.00 -1.46 12.56
N LEU A 60 -9.85 -2.46 12.47
CA LEU A 60 -11.27 -2.27 12.20
C LEU A 60 -12.02 -1.80 13.45
N GLN A 61 -13.03 -0.97 13.25
CA GLN A 61 -14.00 -0.58 14.28
C GLN A 61 -15.38 -1.16 13.95
N GLU A 62 -16.43 -0.72 14.65
CA GLU A 62 -17.79 -1.14 14.37
C GLU A 62 -18.16 -0.96 12.89
N ASN A 63 -18.90 -1.93 12.34
CA ASN A 63 -19.30 -1.98 10.93
C ASN A 63 -18.10 -2.02 9.95
N ASN A 64 -16.98 -2.62 10.35
CA ASN A 64 -15.81 -2.93 9.52
C ASN A 64 -15.05 -1.72 8.96
N TYR A 65 -15.42 -0.49 9.35
CA TYR A 65 -14.66 0.70 8.99
C TYR A 65 -13.27 0.68 9.61
N ILE A 66 -12.32 1.37 8.98
CA ILE A 66 -10.98 1.53 9.55
C ILE A 66 -11.03 2.63 10.61
N GLY A 67 -10.67 2.27 11.85
CA GLY A 67 -10.61 3.21 12.99
C GLY A 67 -9.19 3.65 13.34
N MET A 68 -8.18 2.85 13.00
CA MET A 68 -6.79 3.12 13.34
C MET A 68 -5.85 2.53 12.30
N ILE A 69 -4.76 3.26 11.99
CA ILE A 69 -3.65 2.80 11.17
C ILE A 69 -2.39 2.76 12.01
N LYS A 70 -1.66 1.65 11.91
CA LYS A 70 -0.35 1.46 12.54
C LYS A 70 0.72 1.26 11.48
N TYR A 71 1.92 1.74 11.79
CA TYR A 71 3.13 1.45 11.02
C TYR A 71 4.23 0.90 11.93
N GLY A 72 4.71 -0.31 11.66
CA GLY A 72 5.73 -0.95 12.50
C GLY A 72 5.31 -1.13 13.96
N GLY A 73 4.00 -1.17 14.23
CA GLY A 73 3.39 -1.24 15.56
C GLY A 73 3.02 0.11 16.20
N ASP A 74 3.55 1.22 15.69
CA ASP A 74 3.22 2.56 16.19
C ASP A 74 1.95 3.10 15.54
N VAL A 75 1.09 3.78 16.31
CA VAL A 75 -0.13 4.40 15.78
C VAL A 75 0.24 5.64 14.96
N VAL A 76 -0.16 5.65 13.68
CA VAL A 76 0.06 6.76 12.75
C VAL A 76 -1.23 7.45 12.30
N GLY A 77 -2.38 6.82 12.57
CA GLY A 77 -3.70 7.41 12.42
C GLY A 77 -4.70 6.77 13.38
N ASP A 78 -5.59 7.57 13.96
CA ASP A 78 -6.65 7.11 14.87
C ASP A 78 -7.83 8.10 14.76
N VAL A 79 -9.05 7.58 14.63
CA VAL A 79 -10.28 8.38 14.56
C VAL A 79 -10.47 9.27 15.78
N ALA A 80 -9.91 8.90 16.94
CA ALA A 80 -9.94 9.70 18.15
C ALA A 80 -9.21 11.05 18.00
N PHE A 81 -8.30 11.17 17.03
CA PHE A 81 -7.52 12.39 16.76
C PHE A 81 -7.92 13.09 15.45
N CYS A 82 -9.10 12.78 14.89
CA CYS A 82 -9.58 13.35 13.63
C CYS A 82 -9.96 14.84 13.67
N GLU A 83 -9.39 15.63 14.59
CA GLU A 83 -9.79 17.01 14.79
C GLU A 83 -9.40 17.89 13.59
N TYR A 84 -8.22 17.73 12.98
CA TYR A 84 -7.84 18.49 11.77
C TYR A 84 -6.74 17.77 10.95
N ASN A 85 -7.06 17.48 9.68
CA ASN A 85 -6.17 17.09 8.57
C ASN A 85 -5.72 15.63 8.41
N SER A 86 -5.43 15.35 7.15
CA SER A 86 -4.69 14.19 6.65
C SER A 86 -3.25 14.17 7.16
N THR A 87 -2.75 13.00 7.52
CA THR A 87 -1.35 12.75 7.86
C THR A 87 -0.69 11.99 6.72
N SER A 88 0.49 12.44 6.25
CA SER A 88 1.34 11.64 5.35
C SER A 88 2.65 11.32 6.08
N LEU A 89 3.08 10.06 5.96
CA LEU A 89 4.27 9.52 6.57
C LEU A 89 5.19 8.94 5.48
N PRO A 90 6.13 9.74 4.94
CA PRO A 90 7.13 9.24 4.00
C PRO A 90 8.21 8.44 4.73
N ILE A 91 8.49 7.25 4.22
CA ILE A 91 9.42 6.27 4.77
C ILE A 91 10.49 6.00 3.71
N THR A 92 11.71 6.44 4.00
CA THR A 92 12.86 6.35 3.09
C THR A 92 13.96 5.40 3.57
N ASP A 93 13.77 4.74 4.72
CA ASP A 93 14.79 3.90 5.37
C ASP A 93 14.62 2.40 5.04
N LEU A 94 14.00 2.09 3.90
CA LEU A 94 13.90 0.73 3.36
C LEU A 94 15.24 0.31 2.73
N ASN A 95 15.66 -0.93 2.99
CA ASN A 95 16.86 -1.48 2.36
C ASN A 95 16.63 -1.56 0.85
N SER A 96 17.59 -1.09 0.06
CA SER A 96 17.54 -1.12 -1.40
C SER A 96 18.55 -2.15 -1.94
N PRO A 97 18.18 -3.45 -2.00
CA PRO A 97 19.06 -4.47 -2.54
C PRO A 97 19.23 -4.27 -4.05
N SER A 98 20.47 -4.35 -4.54
CA SER A 98 20.77 -4.27 -5.98
C SER A 98 19.90 -5.27 -6.76
N PRO A 99 19.24 -4.84 -7.86
CA PRO A 99 19.47 -3.60 -8.59
C PRO A 99 18.61 -2.40 -8.16
N ILE A 100 17.82 -2.50 -7.09
CA ILE A 100 17.06 -1.38 -6.54
C ILE A 100 18.04 -0.36 -5.95
N THR A 101 17.90 0.90 -6.36
CA THR A 101 18.78 2.00 -5.95
C THR A 101 18.15 2.93 -4.93
N SER A 102 16.82 3.01 -4.92
CA SER A 102 16.06 3.83 -3.97
C SER A 102 14.68 3.20 -3.73
N GLN A 103 14.12 3.48 -2.56
CA GLN A 103 12.75 3.11 -2.22
C GLN A 103 12.11 4.19 -1.37
N LEU A 104 10.83 4.44 -1.63
CA LEU A 104 9.96 5.28 -0.82
C LEU A 104 8.64 4.53 -0.60
N LEU A 105 8.21 4.45 0.65
CA LEU A 105 6.86 4.08 1.03
C LEU A 105 6.22 5.34 1.64
N ASP A 106 5.07 5.76 1.15
CA ASP A 106 4.31 6.87 1.71
C ASP A 106 2.95 6.35 2.17
N ILE A 107 2.61 6.66 3.41
CA ILE A 107 1.34 6.28 4.02
C ILE A 107 0.57 7.56 4.28
N SER A 108 -0.53 7.75 3.56
CA SER A 108 -1.45 8.87 3.73
C SER A 108 -2.69 8.38 4.46
N VAL A 109 -3.06 9.04 5.56
CA VAL A 109 -4.25 8.73 6.35
C VAL A 109 -5.15 9.95 6.35
N GLN A 110 -6.41 9.79 5.97
CA GLN A 110 -7.38 10.87 5.87
C GLN A 110 -8.61 10.55 6.70
N CYS A 111 -9.04 11.50 7.53
CA CYS A 111 -10.29 11.38 8.27
C CYS A 111 -11.48 11.62 7.34
N ALA A 112 -12.48 10.75 7.41
CA ALA A 112 -13.74 10.90 6.69
C ALA A 112 -14.95 10.68 7.62
N ASP A 113 -16.12 11.07 7.15
CA ASP A 113 -17.40 10.83 7.82
C ASP A 113 -18.12 9.63 7.18
N ALA A 114 -18.67 8.76 8.01
CA ALA A 114 -19.44 7.60 7.61
C ALA A 114 -20.80 7.52 8.33
N PRO A 115 -21.81 6.86 7.70
CA PRO A 115 -21.82 6.49 6.29
C PRO A 115 -21.88 7.75 5.39
N ARG A 116 -21.66 7.59 4.07
CA ARG A 116 -21.76 8.73 3.14
C ARG A 116 -23.11 9.43 3.30
N ASN A 117 -23.10 10.76 3.37
CA ASN A 117 -24.28 11.61 3.56
C ASN A 117 -24.97 11.50 4.93
N CYS A 118 -24.29 10.99 5.97
CA CYS A 118 -24.75 11.08 7.34
C CYS A 118 -25.00 12.54 7.79
N GLY A 119 -25.78 12.73 8.86
CA GLY A 119 -26.06 14.05 9.42
C GLY A 119 -27.02 14.93 8.62
N GLN A 120 -27.64 14.40 7.56
CA GLN A 120 -28.75 15.04 6.84
C GLN A 120 -30.11 14.60 7.42
N ASP A 121 -31.18 15.36 7.14
CA ASP A 121 -32.53 15.05 7.66
C ASP A 121 -32.97 13.62 7.30
N GLY A 122 -33.24 12.80 8.32
CA GLY A 122 -33.63 11.40 8.15
C GLY A 122 -32.49 10.42 7.86
N GLN A 123 -31.23 10.88 7.89
CA GLN A 123 -30.02 10.04 7.79
C GLN A 123 -29.46 9.71 9.18
N PRO A 124 -28.65 8.64 9.32
CA PRO A 124 -27.98 8.32 10.57
C PRO A 124 -26.98 9.41 10.99
N GLU A 125 -26.61 9.40 12.27
CA GLU A 125 -25.55 10.25 12.80
C GLU A 125 -24.20 9.88 12.15
N CYS A 126 -23.37 10.90 11.91
CA CYS A 126 -22.02 10.69 11.40
C CYS A 126 -21.10 10.15 12.49
N PHE A 127 -20.26 9.20 12.10
CA PHE A 127 -19.08 8.83 12.88
C PHE A 127 -17.81 8.95 12.02
N LYS A 128 -16.67 9.13 12.68
CA LYS A 128 -15.38 9.27 12.02
C LYS A 128 -14.82 7.90 11.63
N ILE A 129 -14.18 7.88 10.46
CA ILE A 129 -13.46 6.74 9.90
C ILE A 129 -12.14 7.24 9.32
N LEU A 130 -11.25 6.31 8.97
CA LEU A 130 -10.02 6.60 8.24
C LEU A 130 -10.09 6.00 6.83
N ASN A 131 -9.68 6.80 5.86
CA ASN A 131 -9.23 6.34 4.56
C ASN A 131 -7.71 6.29 4.59
N VAL A 132 -7.10 5.32 3.90
CA VAL A 132 -5.65 5.17 3.86
C VAL A 132 -5.15 4.90 2.45
N ASP A 133 -4.13 5.65 2.04
CA ASP A 133 -3.39 5.43 0.81
C ASP A 133 -1.99 4.91 1.18
N VAL A 134 -1.61 3.79 0.59
CA VAL A 134 -0.28 3.20 0.69
C VAL A 134 0.36 3.32 -0.69
N ALA A 135 1.21 4.33 -0.87
CA ALA A 135 1.92 4.58 -2.11
C ALA A 135 3.36 4.09 -2.03
N LYS A 136 3.81 3.37 -3.04
CA LYS A 136 5.15 2.79 -3.08
C LYS A 136 5.84 3.16 -4.38
N THR A 137 7.06 3.68 -4.24
CA THR A 137 7.94 4.04 -5.34
C THR A 137 9.30 3.39 -5.15
N PHE A 138 9.92 2.92 -6.24
CA PHE A 138 11.31 2.48 -6.21
C PHE A 138 12.01 2.75 -7.55
N ASP A 139 13.29 3.06 -7.48
CA ASP A 139 14.17 3.16 -8.64
C ASP A 139 15.04 1.91 -8.75
N PHE A 140 15.34 1.49 -9.97
CA PHE A 140 16.26 0.39 -10.22
C PHE A 140 17.08 0.59 -11.49
N VAL A 141 18.22 -0.09 -11.54
CA VAL A 141 19.05 -0.16 -12.74
C VAL A 141 18.67 -1.40 -13.53
N GLN A 142 18.19 -1.22 -14.77
CA GLN A 142 17.90 -2.35 -15.64
C GLN A 142 19.17 -3.20 -15.87
N ASN A 143 19.02 -4.51 -15.72
CA ASN A 143 20.08 -5.50 -15.91
C ASN A 143 19.53 -6.73 -16.65
N ASP A 144 20.38 -7.74 -16.82
CA ASP A 144 20.02 -8.96 -17.56
C ASP A 144 19.12 -9.91 -16.75
N GLU A 145 18.76 -9.59 -15.50
CA GLU A 145 17.85 -10.43 -14.71
C GLU A 145 16.43 -10.39 -15.32
N PRO A 146 15.79 -11.55 -15.56
CA PRO A 146 14.50 -11.61 -16.25
C PRO A 146 13.39 -10.72 -15.65
N LEU A 147 13.35 -10.59 -14.33
CA LEU A 147 12.39 -9.74 -13.60
C LEU A 147 12.52 -8.26 -13.97
N PHE A 148 13.71 -7.81 -14.36
CA PHE A 148 14.00 -6.41 -14.67
C PHE A 148 14.05 -6.14 -16.18
N GLN A 149 13.93 -7.17 -17.03
CA GLN A 149 13.77 -7.01 -18.48
C GLN A 149 12.35 -6.56 -18.86
N HIS A 150 11.34 -7.04 -18.12
CA HIS A 150 9.94 -6.67 -18.26
C HIS A 150 9.34 -6.35 -16.89
N PRO A 151 9.73 -5.21 -16.29
CA PRO A 151 9.39 -4.89 -14.91
C PRO A 151 7.87 -4.74 -14.76
N ASN A 152 7.31 -5.50 -13.83
CA ASN A 152 5.96 -5.33 -13.32
C ASN A 152 6.08 -5.02 -11.82
N PHE A 153 5.39 -3.97 -11.37
CA PHE A 153 5.48 -3.48 -10.00
C PHE A 153 5.24 -4.60 -8.97
N VAL A 154 4.11 -5.31 -9.09
CA VAL A 154 3.70 -6.40 -8.19
C VAL A 154 4.72 -7.53 -8.19
N THR A 155 5.23 -7.91 -9.37
CA THR A 155 6.20 -9.00 -9.48
C THR A 155 7.53 -8.66 -8.79
N ILE A 156 7.98 -7.40 -8.87
CA ILE A 156 9.21 -6.96 -8.19
C ILE A 156 8.96 -6.88 -6.68
N GLU A 157 7.85 -6.30 -6.24
CA GLU A 157 7.52 -6.16 -4.83
C GLU A 157 7.36 -7.52 -4.14
N GLU A 158 6.50 -8.42 -4.64
CA GLU A 158 6.30 -9.74 -4.01
C GLU A 158 7.49 -10.68 -4.25
N GLY A 159 8.00 -10.74 -5.49
CA GLY A 159 8.97 -11.75 -5.90
C GLY A 159 10.42 -11.43 -5.56
N PHE A 160 10.78 -10.14 -5.49
CA PHE A 160 12.16 -9.70 -5.24
C PHE A 160 12.31 -8.99 -3.89
N LEU A 161 11.40 -8.08 -3.54
CA LEU A 161 11.43 -7.35 -2.27
C LEU A 161 10.76 -8.11 -1.11
N GLY A 162 10.02 -9.18 -1.42
CA GLY A 162 9.32 -10.01 -0.44
C GLY A 162 8.17 -9.26 0.25
N ALA A 163 7.55 -8.31 -0.44
CA ALA A 163 6.40 -7.60 0.07
C ALA A 163 5.15 -8.49 0.07
N SER A 164 4.20 -8.19 0.96
CA SER A 164 2.93 -8.92 1.07
C SER A 164 1.84 -8.05 1.70
N GLY A 165 0.63 -8.59 1.85
CA GLY A 165 -0.52 -7.89 2.48
C GLY A 165 -1.70 -7.73 1.54
N LYS A 166 -2.75 -7.06 2.04
CA LYS A 166 -4.01 -6.84 1.31
C LYS A 166 -3.90 -5.91 0.10
N CYS A 167 -2.83 -5.11 0.00
CA CYS A 167 -2.55 -4.32 -1.20
C CYS A 167 -2.12 -5.16 -2.43
N PHE A 168 -1.94 -6.47 -2.26
CA PHE A 168 -1.74 -7.42 -3.34
C PHE A 168 -3.00 -8.27 -3.50
N TYR A 169 -3.57 -8.31 -4.70
CA TYR A 169 -4.72 -9.17 -4.97
C TYR A 169 -4.25 -10.61 -5.12
N ASN A 170 -4.70 -11.50 -4.24
CA ASN A 170 -4.43 -12.93 -4.37
C ASN A 170 -5.75 -13.67 -4.63
N MET A 171 -6.05 -13.98 -5.90
CA MET A 171 -7.20 -14.81 -6.30
C MET A 171 -7.26 -16.16 -5.56
N ARG A 172 -6.14 -16.61 -4.98
CA ARG A 172 -6.08 -17.90 -4.26
C ARG A 172 -6.86 -17.89 -2.95
N ASP A 173 -7.01 -16.75 -2.29
CA ASP A 173 -7.76 -16.67 -1.03
C ASP A 173 -9.27 -16.81 -1.24
N HIS A 174 -9.78 -16.51 -2.45
CA HIS A 174 -11.20 -16.63 -2.80
C HIS A 174 -11.59 -17.94 -3.51
N MET A 175 -10.65 -18.87 -3.71
CA MET A 175 -10.94 -20.19 -4.31
C MET A 175 -10.99 -21.35 -3.29
N LEU A 176 -10.90 -21.06 -1.99
CA LEU A 176 -10.91 -22.06 -0.93
C LEU A 176 -12.10 -21.96 0.04
N GLU A 177 -13.11 -21.16 -0.27
CA GLU A 177 -14.40 -21.16 0.45
C GLU A 177 -15.52 -21.84 -0.33
#